data_AF-A0A956LEK6-F1
#
_entry.id   AF-A0A956LEK6-F1
#
_cell.length_a   1.000
_cell.length_b   1.000
_cell.length_c   1.000
_cell.angle_alpha   90.00
_cell.angle_beta   90.00
_cell.angle_gamma   90.00
#
_symmetry.space_group_name_H-M   'P 1'
#
loop_
_entity.id
_entity.type
_entity.pdbx_description
1 polymer ?
#
loop_
_entity_poly.entity_id
_entity_poly.type
_entity_poly.pdbx_seq_one_letter_code
_entity_poly.pdbx_strand_id
1 'polypeptide(L)'
;MGTHAVLRRLRTRATGSAAPARAVTCSKVLLALALITELACTHRALSELDPDAIDVDVDIVPPGDAAGRSFSGRYEVRATQVACAGACEHETDAGAESRCRVGASSVSQVSLTHEDGALTLLVADARPDEYLGGVDASGSFDAVGEAEENDGAVLVRNRVVGAISSDGELAGVAVSRRVGDAEQGAVDCRLTYDLEGERVD
;
A
#
# COMPACT_ATOMS: atom_id res chain seq x y z
N MET A 1 18.96 -20.80 38.58
CA MET A 1 20.27 -21.49 38.58
C MET A 1 20.53 -21.85 37.12
N GLY A 2 21.18 -21.02 36.29
CA GLY A 2 22.55 -20.49 36.38
C GLY A 2 23.52 -21.51 35.77
N THR A 3 24.50 -21.24 34.90
CA THR A 3 25.01 -20.03 34.23
C THR A 3 26.05 -20.53 33.19
N HIS A 4 26.43 -19.68 32.22
CA HIS A 4 27.69 -19.69 31.45
C HIS A 4 27.81 -20.59 30.20
N ALA A 5 27.94 -19.93 29.04
CA ALA A 5 28.74 -20.41 27.93
C ALA A 5 29.80 -19.35 27.57
N VAL A 6 31.03 -19.85 27.42
CA VAL A 6 32.30 -19.14 27.47
C VAL A 6 32.75 -18.70 26.08
N LEU A 7 33.20 -17.45 25.97
CA LEU A 7 33.92 -16.87 24.83
C LEU A 7 35.20 -17.66 24.51
N ARG A 8 35.37 -18.08 23.26
CA ARG A 8 36.66 -18.56 22.74
C ARG A 8 37.06 -17.76 21.50
N ARG A 9 38.04 -16.86 21.68
CA ARG A 9 38.79 -16.20 20.60
C ARG A 9 39.77 -17.20 19.98
N LEU A 10 39.87 -17.20 18.66
CA LEU A 10 41.01 -17.74 17.91
C LEU A 10 41.57 -16.62 17.01
N ARG A 11 42.83 -16.27 17.26
CA ARG A 11 43.71 -15.46 16.41
C ARG A 11 44.68 -16.41 15.73
N THR A 12 44.95 -16.20 14.44
CA THR A 12 46.30 -16.21 13.81
C THR A 12 46.18 -15.74 12.36
N ARG A 13 46.74 -14.57 11.98
CA ARG A 13 48.05 -14.32 11.33
C ARG A 13 48.12 -14.92 9.90
N ALA A 14 47.95 -14.16 8.81
CA ALA A 14 48.73 -13.07 8.19
C ALA A 14 49.97 -13.52 7.39
N THR A 15 49.94 -13.26 6.06
CA THR A 15 51.02 -12.89 5.11
C THR A 15 50.29 -12.66 3.77
N GLY A 16 50.40 -11.59 2.98
CA GLY A 16 51.40 -10.54 2.80
C GLY A 16 51.62 -10.41 1.28
N SER A 17 51.32 -9.26 0.67
CA SER A 17 51.98 -8.79 -0.57
C SER A 17 51.66 -7.32 -0.81
N ALA A 18 52.67 -6.58 -1.24
CA ALA A 18 52.77 -5.12 -1.23
C ALA A 18 52.37 -4.46 -2.57
N ALA A 19 51.81 -3.25 -2.46
CA ALA A 19 51.99 -2.00 -3.25
C ALA A 19 52.07 -2.04 -4.82
N PRO A 20 51.60 -0.99 -5.55
CA PRO A 20 51.69 0.41 -5.14
C PRO A 20 50.44 1.28 -5.33
N ALA A 21 50.39 2.34 -4.51
CA ALA A 21 49.54 3.50 -4.68
C ALA A 21 49.93 4.26 -5.96
N ARG A 22 48.97 4.45 -6.85
CA ARG A 22 49.03 5.49 -7.89
C ARG A 22 48.02 6.57 -7.52
N ALA A 23 48.55 7.70 -7.09
CA ALA A 23 47.84 8.97 -7.06
C ALA A 23 47.42 9.33 -8.48
N VAL A 24 46.12 9.37 -8.75
CA VAL A 24 45.58 9.99 -9.95
C VAL A 24 45.19 11.42 -9.56
N THR A 25 46.04 12.35 -9.97
CA THR A 25 45.77 13.77 -10.02
C THR A 25 44.47 13.99 -10.80
N CYS A 26 43.41 14.41 -10.11
CA CYS A 26 42.16 14.82 -10.73
C CYS A 26 42.40 16.18 -11.40
N SER A 27 42.84 16.12 -12.66
CA SER A 27 43.07 17.27 -13.51
C SER A 27 41.73 17.92 -13.86
N LYS A 28 41.68 19.24 -13.69
CA LYS A 28 40.55 20.10 -14.07
C LYS A 28 40.31 19.98 -15.57
N VAL A 29 39.26 19.27 -15.97
CA VAL A 29 38.68 19.39 -17.30
C VAL A 29 37.21 19.75 -17.13
N LEU A 30 36.94 21.05 -17.29
CA LEU A 30 35.65 21.56 -17.67
C LEU A 30 35.26 20.92 -19.02
N LEU A 31 34.11 20.25 -19.09
CA LEU A 31 33.14 20.52 -20.15
C LEU A 31 31.78 19.93 -19.78
N ALA A 32 30.78 20.79 -19.91
CA ALA A 32 29.38 20.54 -19.62
C ALA A 32 28.80 19.40 -20.46
N LEU A 33 28.33 18.34 -19.80
CA LEU A 33 27.27 17.46 -20.28
C LEU A 33 26.48 16.99 -19.04
N ALA A 34 25.90 17.97 -18.34
CA ALA A 34 24.95 17.74 -17.27
C ALA A 34 23.56 17.76 -17.89
N LEU A 35 23.06 16.62 -18.33
CA LEU A 35 21.64 16.34 -18.54
C LEU A 35 21.54 14.82 -18.78
N ILE A 36 20.55 14.15 -18.16
CA ILE A 36 20.25 12.71 -18.23
C ILE A 36 20.94 11.85 -17.13
N THR A 37 20.64 12.10 -15.85
CA THR A 37 20.83 11.11 -14.75
C THR A 37 19.84 11.31 -13.59
N GLU A 38 18.53 11.43 -13.85
CA GLU A 38 17.51 11.53 -12.76
C GLU A 38 16.18 10.80 -13.03
N LEU A 39 16.17 9.64 -13.69
CA LEU A 39 14.91 8.88 -13.92
C LEU A 39 14.99 7.39 -13.52
N ALA A 40 15.65 7.09 -12.40
CA ALA A 40 15.69 5.73 -11.90
C ALA A 40 15.72 5.68 -10.37
N CYS A 41 14.76 6.31 -9.68
CA CYS A 41 14.51 6.07 -8.25
C CYS A 41 13.25 6.79 -7.73
N THR A 42 12.05 6.46 -8.22
CA THR A 42 10.80 6.87 -7.54
C THR A 42 9.86 5.70 -7.22
N HIS A 43 10.20 4.46 -7.56
CA HIS A 43 9.41 3.27 -7.18
C HIS A 43 9.60 2.85 -5.71
N ARG A 44 10.24 3.67 -4.88
CA ARG A 44 10.61 3.30 -3.50
C ARG A 44 9.56 3.70 -2.44
N ALA A 45 8.49 4.40 -2.81
CA ALA A 45 7.58 4.99 -1.82
C ALA A 45 6.45 4.05 -1.32
N LEU A 46 6.20 2.91 -1.97
CA LEU A 46 5.06 2.07 -1.59
C LEU A 46 5.36 1.10 -0.45
N SER A 47 6.63 0.71 -0.28
CA SER A 47 7.07 -0.13 0.85
C SER A 47 7.16 0.64 2.19
N GLU A 48 6.87 1.94 2.21
CA GLU A 48 6.91 2.81 3.40
C GLU A 48 5.53 3.25 3.91
N LEU A 49 4.43 2.81 3.28
CA LEU A 49 3.10 3.09 3.81
C LEU A 49 2.91 2.30 5.10
N ASP A 50 2.98 2.98 6.24
CA ASP A 50 2.61 2.41 7.54
C ASP A 50 1.07 2.29 7.59
N PRO A 51 0.51 1.07 7.53
CA PRO A 51 -0.94 0.88 7.53
C PRO A 51 -1.58 1.36 8.83
N ASP A 52 -0.84 1.44 9.94
CA ASP A 52 -1.36 1.95 11.21
C ASP A 52 -1.47 3.48 11.22
N ALA A 53 -0.75 4.16 10.32
CA ALA A 53 -0.85 5.61 10.13
C ALA A 53 -2.03 6.03 9.22
N ILE A 54 -2.69 5.07 8.56
CA ILE A 54 -3.84 5.34 7.68
C ILE A 54 -5.09 5.54 8.55
N ASP A 55 -5.56 6.79 8.61
CA ASP A 55 -6.83 7.15 9.23
C ASP A 55 -7.99 6.85 8.26
N VAL A 56 -8.86 5.92 8.66
CA VAL A 56 -9.99 5.42 7.88
C VAL A 56 -11.28 6.21 8.13
N ASP A 57 -11.32 7.07 9.16
CA ASP A 57 -12.48 7.88 9.49
C ASP A 57 -12.44 9.26 8.79
N VAL A 58 -11.68 9.36 7.68
CA VAL A 58 -11.64 10.54 6.82
C VAL A 58 -12.83 10.51 5.86
N ASP A 59 -13.67 11.54 5.93
CA ASP A 59 -14.89 11.61 5.11
C ASP A 59 -14.61 12.00 3.64
N ILE A 60 -13.60 12.84 3.40
CA ILE A 60 -13.29 13.37 2.05
C ILE A 60 -11.78 13.47 1.86
N VAL A 61 -11.30 12.94 0.75
CA VAL A 61 -9.94 13.18 0.25
C VAL A 61 -10.00 14.24 -0.86
N PRO A 62 -9.22 15.33 -0.78
CA PRO A 62 -9.23 16.37 -1.81
C PRO A 62 -8.63 15.86 -3.13
N PRO A 63 -8.94 16.52 -4.27
CA PRO A 63 -8.25 16.27 -5.53
C PRO A 63 -6.74 16.48 -5.39
N GLY A 64 -5.97 15.67 -6.11
CA GLY A 64 -4.53 15.85 -6.27
C GLY A 64 -4.18 16.87 -7.36
N ASP A 65 -2.96 16.82 -7.88
CA ASP A 65 -2.47 17.75 -8.91
C ASP A 65 -2.22 17.12 -10.30
N ALA A 66 -2.60 15.86 -10.51
CA ALA A 66 -2.50 15.24 -11.84
C ALA A 66 -3.45 15.92 -12.85
N ALA A 67 -2.89 16.40 -13.96
CA ALA A 67 -3.68 16.99 -15.03
C ALA A 67 -4.23 15.94 -16.02
N GLY A 68 -5.39 16.21 -16.61
CA GLY A 68 -5.95 15.36 -17.66
C GLY A 68 -6.46 14.03 -17.11
N ARG A 69 -6.22 12.93 -17.85
CA ARG A 69 -6.81 11.61 -17.58
C ARG A 69 -5.84 10.43 -17.74
N SER A 70 -4.53 10.68 -17.63
CA SER A 70 -3.49 9.68 -17.94
C SER A 70 -3.55 8.41 -17.09
N PHE A 71 -4.08 8.52 -15.87
CA PHE A 71 -4.23 7.39 -14.97
C PHE A 71 -5.55 6.62 -15.18
N SER A 72 -6.52 7.18 -15.90
CA SER A 72 -7.81 6.53 -16.16
C SER A 72 -7.64 5.20 -16.91
N GLY A 73 -8.43 4.20 -16.56
CA GLY A 73 -8.37 2.88 -17.19
C GLY A 73 -9.08 1.80 -16.37
N ARG A 74 -9.03 0.56 -16.86
CA ARG A 74 -9.43 -0.63 -16.10
C ARG A 74 -8.19 -1.33 -15.57
N TYR A 75 -8.29 -1.86 -14.36
CA TYR A 75 -7.21 -2.51 -13.65
C TYR A 75 -7.68 -3.85 -13.11
N GLU A 76 -6.83 -4.87 -13.21
CA GLU A 76 -6.98 -6.08 -12.42
C GLU A 76 -6.14 -5.89 -11.15
N VAL A 77 -6.80 -5.88 -9.98
CA VAL A 77 -6.14 -5.63 -8.69
C VAL A 77 -6.30 -6.84 -7.80
N ARG A 78 -5.16 -7.35 -7.32
CA ARG A 78 -5.07 -8.34 -6.26
C ARG A 78 -4.95 -7.64 -4.92
N ALA A 79 -5.87 -7.95 -4.01
CA ALA A 79 -5.80 -7.55 -2.62
C ALA A 79 -5.42 -8.76 -1.76
N THR A 80 -4.34 -8.66 -1.00
CA THR A 80 -3.87 -9.70 -0.07
C THR A 80 -4.01 -9.20 1.36
N GLN A 81 -4.77 -9.90 2.19
CA GLN A 81 -4.96 -9.51 3.59
C GLN A 81 -3.68 -9.79 4.39
N VAL A 82 -3.10 -8.76 5.00
CA VAL A 82 -1.81 -8.86 5.71
C VAL A 82 -1.94 -8.73 7.23
N ALA A 83 -2.98 -8.05 7.71
CA ALA A 83 -3.22 -7.88 9.14
C ALA A 83 -4.70 -7.69 9.48
N CYS A 84 -5.02 -7.91 10.76
CA CYS A 84 -6.32 -7.62 11.34
C CYS A 84 -6.14 -7.12 12.77
N ALA A 85 -7.04 -6.26 13.23
CA ALA A 85 -7.09 -5.82 14.62
C ALA A 85 -8.54 -5.65 15.08
N GLY A 86 -8.78 -5.80 16.39
CA GLY A 86 -10.11 -5.67 16.99
C GLY A 86 -10.96 -6.94 16.90
N ALA A 87 -12.27 -6.77 17.03
CA ALA A 87 -13.28 -7.82 17.03
C ALA A 87 -13.64 -8.25 15.60
N CYS A 88 -12.75 -9.01 14.97
CA CYS A 88 -12.92 -9.51 13.60
C CYS A 88 -13.56 -10.91 13.50
N GLU A 89 -13.96 -11.47 14.64
CA GLU A 89 -14.67 -12.73 14.76
C GLU A 89 -16.08 -12.42 15.28
N HIS A 90 -17.08 -13.09 14.70
CA HIS A 90 -18.47 -12.97 15.10
C HIS A 90 -19.11 -14.35 15.13
N GLU A 91 -20.01 -14.57 16.07
CA GLU A 91 -20.80 -15.79 16.14
C GLU A 91 -21.89 -15.76 15.09
N THR A 92 -22.16 -16.90 14.45
CA THR A 92 -23.31 -17.11 13.56
C THR A 92 -24.06 -18.37 13.97
N ASP A 93 -25.24 -18.61 13.42
CA ASP A 93 -25.96 -19.88 13.63
C ASP A 93 -25.17 -21.11 13.15
N ALA A 94 -24.20 -20.91 12.23
CA ALA A 94 -23.30 -21.95 11.73
C ALA A 94 -22.00 -22.09 12.56
N GLY A 95 -21.82 -21.25 13.58
CA GLY A 95 -20.62 -21.17 14.43
C GLY A 95 -19.83 -19.87 14.23
N ALA A 96 -18.69 -19.77 14.91
CA ALA A 96 -17.80 -18.60 14.83
C ALA A 96 -17.23 -18.43 13.41
N GLU A 97 -17.46 -17.26 12.82
CA GLU A 97 -16.88 -16.87 11.55
C GLU A 97 -15.89 -15.71 11.75
N SER A 98 -14.66 -15.91 11.25
CA SER A 98 -13.63 -14.88 11.25
C SER A 98 -13.47 -14.23 9.88
N ARG A 99 -13.53 -12.90 9.88
CA ARG A 99 -13.13 -12.05 8.74
C ARG A 99 -11.60 -11.89 8.67
N CYS A 100 -10.88 -12.30 9.71
CA CYS A 100 -9.43 -12.26 9.71
C CYS A 100 -8.83 -13.49 9.02
N ARG A 101 -8.44 -13.35 7.75
CA ARG A 101 -7.82 -14.41 6.96
C ARG A 101 -6.50 -13.94 6.37
N VAL A 102 -5.50 -13.75 7.23
CA VAL A 102 -4.16 -13.32 6.80
C VAL A 102 -3.59 -14.28 5.74
N GLY A 103 -3.10 -13.72 4.64
CA GLY A 103 -2.63 -14.44 3.46
C GLY A 103 -3.73 -14.79 2.44
N ALA A 104 -5.01 -14.59 2.76
CA ALA A 104 -6.08 -14.70 1.77
C ALA A 104 -5.94 -13.57 0.75
N SER A 105 -6.15 -13.92 -0.52
CA SER A 105 -6.15 -12.96 -1.62
C SER A 105 -7.42 -13.03 -2.44
N SER A 106 -7.78 -11.91 -3.02
CA SER A 106 -8.89 -11.77 -3.97
C SER A 106 -8.42 -10.94 -5.15
N VAL A 107 -8.99 -11.19 -6.33
CA VAL A 107 -8.71 -10.43 -7.54
C VAL A 107 -10.01 -9.74 -7.95
N SER A 108 -9.96 -8.43 -8.13
CA SER A 108 -11.11 -7.59 -8.48
C SER A 108 -10.79 -6.74 -9.70
N GLN A 109 -11.82 -6.46 -10.49
CA GLN A 109 -11.73 -5.50 -11.59
C GLN A 109 -12.04 -4.10 -11.05
N VAL A 110 -11.14 -3.16 -11.27
CA VAL A 110 -11.25 -1.78 -10.81
C VAL A 110 -11.30 -0.85 -12.01
N SER A 111 -12.38 -0.09 -12.14
CA SER A 111 -12.46 1.00 -13.11
C SER A 111 -12.03 2.30 -12.44
N LEU A 112 -10.93 2.86 -12.90
CA LEU A 112 -10.37 4.12 -12.41
C LEU A 112 -10.72 5.23 -13.39
N THR A 113 -11.40 6.25 -12.90
CA THR A 113 -11.63 7.49 -13.63
C THR A 113 -10.96 8.63 -12.90
N HIS A 114 -10.18 9.43 -13.64
CA HIS A 114 -9.56 10.64 -13.13
C HIS A 114 -9.75 11.80 -14.11
N GLU A 115 -9.92 12.99 -13.55
CA GLU A 115 -9.96 14.26 -14.27
C GLU A 115 -9.42 15.38 -13.37
N ASP A 116 -8.34 16.05 -13.80
CA ASP A 116 -7.75 17.23 -13.16
C ASP A 116 -7.55 17.12 -11.64
N GLY A 117 -7.10 15.94 -11.22
CA GLY A 117 -6.66 15.59 -9.88
C GLY A 117 -7.72 14.82 -9.10
N ALA A 118 -8.99 14.89 -9.49
CA ALA A 118 -10.07 14.16 -8.87
C ALA A 118 -10.08 12.70 -9.34
N LEU A 119 -10.26 11.77 -8.39
CA LEU A 119 -10.20 10.33 -8.61
C LEU A 119 -11.51 9.66 -8.17
N THR A 120 -12.00 8.76 -9.02
CA THR A 120 -13.09 7.83 -8.70
C THR A 120 -12.63 6.41 -9.02
N LEU A 121 -12.73 5.50 -8.05
CA LEU A 121 -12.49 4.06 -8.22
C LEU A 121 -13.82 3.33 -8.09
N LEU A 122 -14.14 2.49 -9.07
CA LEU A 122 -15.26 1.56 -9.00
C LEU A 122 -14.73 0.13 -8.94
N VAL A 123 -15.00 -0.58 -7.85
CA VAL A 123 -14.50 -1.93 -7.59
C VAL A 123 -15.63 -2.94 -7.74
N ALA A 124 -15.51 -3.84 -8.72
CA ALA A 124 -16.51 -4.87 -8.95
C ALA A 124 -16.60 -5.84 -7.75
N ASP A 125 -17.82 -6.20 -7.37
CA ASP A 125 -18.13 -7.19 -6.32
C ASP A 125 -17.54 -6.86 -4.93
N ALA A 126 -17.22 -5.59 -4.67
CA ALA A 126 -16.76 -5.10 -3.37
C ALA A 126 -17.84 -4.28 -2.65
N ARG A 127 -17.65 -4.07 -1.34
CA ARG A 127 -18.38 -3.06 -0.56
C ARG A 127 -17.42 -2.34 0.38
N PRO A 128 -17.35 -1.00 0.34
CA PRO A 128 -17.88 -0.11 -0.71
C PRO A 128 -17.38 -0.49 -2.13
N ASP A 129 -18.23 -0.23 -3.11
CA ASP A 129 -17.96 -0.39 -4.55
C ASP A 129 -17.48 0.91 -5.21
N GLU A 130 -17.70 2.07 -4.59
CA GLU A 130 -17.19 3.37 -5.04
C GLU A 130 -16.23 3.99 -4.01
N TYR A 131 -15.12 4.55 -4.52
CA TYR A 131 -14.13 5.30 -3.74
C TYR A 131 -13.85 6.63 -4.41
N LEU A 132 -13.74 7.68 -3.61
CA LEU A 132 -13.50 9.05 -4.07
C LEU A 132 -12.23 9.60 -3.44
N GLY A 133 -11.44 10.32 -4.24
CA GLY A 133 -10.28 11.02 -3.71
C GLY A 133 -9.45 11.77 -4.75
N GLY A 134 -8.13 11.67 -4.62
CA GLY A 134 -7.19 12.44 -5.41
C GLY A 134 -6.02 11.61 -5.95
N VAL A 135 -5.48 12.04 -7.09
CA VAL A 135 -4.23 11.52 -7.65
C VAL A 135 -3.31 12.67 -8.05
N ASP A 136 -2.04 12.54 -7.67
CA ASP A 136 -0.98 13.50 -7.93
C ASP A 136 -0.28 13.21 -9.26
N ALA A 137 0.42 14.19 -9.81
CA ALA A 137 1.17 14.08 -11.06
C ALA A 137 2.28 13.02 -11.00
N SER A 138 2.71 12.63 -9.79
CA SER A 138 3.62 11.50 -9.55
C SER A 138 2.96 10.12 -9.75
N GLY A 139 1.63 10.07 -9.83
CA GLY A 139 0.82 8.85 -9.80
C GLY A 139 0.43 8.39 -8.40
N SER A 140 0.87 9.07 -7.33
CA SER A 140 0.43 8.80 -5.96
C SER A 140 -1.06 9.12 -5.80
N PHE A 141 -1.81 8.25 -5.13
CA PHE A 141 -3.24 8.43 -4.94
C PHE A 141 -3.70 8.10 -3.51
N ASP A 142 -4.82 8.68 -3.13
CA ASP A 142 -5.52 8.47 -1.88
C ASP A 142 -7.03 8.55 -2.16
N ALA A 143 -7.80 7.57 -1.69
CA ALA A 143 -9.25 7.53 -1.88
C ALA A 143 -9.95 6.84 -0.71
N VAL A 144 -11.16 7.27 -0.44
CA VAL A 144 -12.02 6.73 0.63
C VAL A 144 -13.33 6.23 0.05
N GLY A 145 -13.88 5.19 0.66
CA GLY A 145 -15.20 4.66 0.34
C GLY A 145 -15.95 4.31 1.62
N GLU A 146 -17.28 4.43 1.58
CA GLU A 146 -18.16 4.10 2.71
C GLU A 146 -19.35 3.29 2.21
N ALA A 147 -19.75 2.28 2.98
CA ALA A 147 -20.95 1.48 2.73
C ALA A 147 -21.57 1.02 4.04
N GLU A 148 -22.86 0.70 3.98
CA GLU A 148 -23.60 0.11 5.10
C GLU A 148 -23.89 -1.38 4.84
N GLU A 149 -23.79 -2.19 5.89
CA GLU A 149 -24.20 -3.60 5.94
C GLU A 149 -25.32 -3.78 6.99
N ASN A 150 -26.08 -4.87 6.90
CA ASN A 150 -27.13 -5.24 7.87
C ASN A 150 -28.14 -4.12 8.13
N ASP A 151 -28.74 -3.56 7.07
CA ASP A 151 -29.73 -2.48 7.15
C ASP A 151 -29.24 -1.24 7.94
N GLY A 152 -27.95 -0.91 7.80
CA GLY A 152 -27.33 0.25 8.45
C GLY A 152 -26.73 -0.05 9.83
N ALA A 153 -26.83 -1.29 10.30
CA ALA A 153 -26.33 -1.66 11.63
C ALA A 153 -24.80 -1.75 11.68
N VAL A 154 -24.13 -1.96 10.54
CA VAL A 154 -22.67 -1.98 10.43
C VAL A 154 -22.23 -0.99 9.36
N LEU A 155 -21.36 -0.07 9.75
CA LEU A 155 -20.70 0.87 8.85
C LEU A 155 -19.35 0.30 8.42
N VAL A 156 -19.10 0.31 7.12
CA VAL A 156 -17.84 -0.11 6.50
C VAL A 156 -17.17 1.10 5.88
N ARG A 157 -16.02 1.47 6.41
CA ARG A 157 -15.16 2.53 5.86
C ARG A 157 -13.88 1.94 5.33
N ASN A 158 -13.53 2.31 4.12
CA ASN A 158 -12.28 1.91 3.51
C ASN A 158 -11.49 3.16 3.12
N ARG A 159 -10.18 3.11 3.32
CA ARG A 159 -9.23 4.04 2.70
C ARG A 159 -8.17 3.26 1.96
N VAL A 160 -7.85 3.73 0.76
CA VAL A 160 -6.80 3.16 -0.09
C VAL A 160 -5.78 4.24 -0.43
N VAL A 161 -4.51 3.93 -0.24
CA VAL A 161 -3.38 4.81 -0.59
C VAL A 161 -2.41 4.00 -1.43
N GLY A 162 -1.89 4.59 -2.51
CA GLY A 162 -0.98 3.87 -3.39
C GLY A 162 -0.33 4.75 -4.43
N ALA A 163 0.21 4.11 -5.47
CA ALA A 163 0.72 4.79 -6.65
C ALA A 163 0.48 3.97 -7.92
N ILE A 164 0.37 4.69 -9.03
CA ILE A 164 0.22 4.13 -10.39
C ILE A 164 1.43 4.55 -11.21
N SER A 165 2.15 3.58 -11.75
CA SER A 165 3.29 3.84 -12.63
C SER A 165 2.82 4.29 -14.02
N SER A 166 3.75 4.87 -14.81
CA SER A 166 3.48 5.23 -16.20
C SER A 166 3.10 4.04 -17.08
N ASP A 167 3.52 2.84 -16.69
CA ASP A 167 3.32 1.60 -17.43
C ASP A 167 2.00 0.92 -17.02
N GLY A 168 1.23 1.54 -16.11
CA GLY A 168 -0.06 1.04 -15.66
C GLY A 168 0.02 0.02 -14.53
N GLU A 169 1.18 -0.14 -13.88
CA GLU A 169 1.29 -0.93 -12.65
C GLU A 169 0.72 -0.13 -11.47
N LEU A 170 -0.08 -0.78 -10.64
CA LEU A 170 -0.66 -0.23 -9.42
C LEU A 170 -0.09 -0.99 -8.23
N ALA A 171 0.33 -0.27 -7.19
CA ALA A 171 0.58 -0.88 -5.90
C ALA A 171 0.18 0.07 -4.76
N GLY A 172 -0.19 -0.49 -3.61
CA GLY A 172 -0.67 0.31 -2.49
C GLY A 172 -1.13 -0.52 -1.29
N VAL A 173 -1.81 0.15 -0.38
CA VAL A 173 -2.38 -0.41 0.84
C VAL A 173 -3.83 0.02 0.94
N ALA A 174 -4.72 -0.91 1.30
CA ALA A 174 -6.08 -0.59 1.72
C ALA A 174 -6.28 -0.96 3.19
N VAL A 175 -6.96 -0.09 3.91
CA VAL A 175 -7.43 -0.36 5.26
C VAL A 175 -8.95 -0.26 5.27
N SER A 176 -9.59 -1.32 5.77
CA SER A 176 -11.03 -1.38 6.01
C SER A 176 -11.30 -1.37 7.51
N ARG A 177 -12.27 -0.57 7.96
CA ARG A 177 -12.80 -0.62 9.33
C ARG A 177 -14.29 -0.83 9.27
N ARG A 178 -14.75 -1.80 10.05
CA ARG A 178 -16.14 -2.16 10.22
C ARG A 178 -16.54 -1.85 11.65
N VAL A 179 -17.50 -0.95 11.83
CA VAL A 179 -17.97 -0.54 13.16
C VAL A 179 -19.49 -0.59 13.20
N GLY A 180 -20.04 -1.18 14.26
CA GLY A 180 -21.49 -1.17 14.47
C GLY A 180 -21.94 -2.25 15.43
N ASP A 181 -23.25 -2.49 15.46
CA ASP A 181 -23.88 -3.50 16.30
C ASP A 181 -24.57 -4.52 15.38
N ALA A 182 -23.95 -5.69 15.20
CA ALA A 182 -24.61 -6.81 14.57
C ALA A 182 -25.56 -7.50 15.57
N GLU A 183 -26.50 -8.32 15.09
CA GLU A 183 -27.38 -9.10 15.96
C GLU A 183 -26.62 -9.93 17.01
N GLN A 184 -25.36 -10.29 16.71
CA GLN A 184 -24.49 -11.11 17.54
C GLN A 184 -23.48 -10.30 18.38
N GLY A 185 -23.56 -8.96 18.36
CA GLY A 185 -22.78 -8.07 19.21
C GLY A 185 -22.09 -6.93 18.46
N ALA A 186 -21.39 -6.10 19.23
CA ALA A 186 -20.60 -4.99 18.69
C ALA A 186 -19.45 -5.51 17.82
N VAL A 187 -19.33 -4.95 16.63
CA VAL A 187 -18.24 -5.16 15.69
C VAL A 187 -17.37 -3.90 15.70
N ASP A 188 -16.07 -4.08 15.94
CA ASP A 188 -15.03 -3.09 15.63
C ASP A 188 -13.83 -3.85 15.09
N CYS A 189 -13.80 -4.03 13.78
CA CYS A 189 -12.79 -4.82 13.09
C CYS A 189 -12.06 -3.96 12.08
N ARG A 190 -10.72 -3.94 12.17
CA ARG A 190 -9.82 -3.33 11.20
C ARG A 190 -9.13 -4.43 10.40
N LEU A 191 -9.13 -4.32 9.08
CA LEU A 191 -8.49 -5.23 8.14
C LEU A 191 -7.51 -4.43 7.28
N THR A 192 -6.30 -4.96 7.08
CA THR A 192 -5.27 -4.33 6.24
C THR A 192 -4.96 -5.24 5.06
N TYR A 193 -4.85 -4.64 3.87
CA TYR A 193 -4.57 -5.32 2.63
C TYR A 193 -3.40 -4.66 1.90
N ASP A 194 -2.51 -5.50 1.36
CA ASP A 194 -1.56 -5.09 0.33
C ASP A 194 -2.24 -5.21 -1.03
N LEU A 195 -2.04 -4.21 -1.89
CA LEU A 195 -2.60 -4.13 -3.23
C LEU A 195 -1.51 -4.19 -4.28
N GLU A 196 -1.73 -5.02 -5.28
CA GLU A 196 -0.91 -5.09 -6.50
C GLU A 196 -1.87 -5.21 -7.69
N GLY A 197 -1.62 -4.48 -8.77
CA GLY A 197 -2.46 -4.55 -9.95
C GLY A 197 -1.80 -4.06 -11.21
N GLU A 198 -2.45 -4.33 -12.33
CA GLU A 198 -2.00 -3.91 -13.66
C GLU A 198 -3.18 -3.42 -14.48
N ARG A 199 -2.92 -2.47 -15.38
CA ARG A 199 -3.91 -1.98 -16.32
C ARG A 199 -4.26 -3.07 -17.33
N VAL A 200 -5.56 -3.33 -17.49
CA VAL A 200 -6.12 -4.33 -18.40
C VAL A 200 -7.09 -3.65 -19.35
N ASP A 201 -6.60 -3.33 -20.54
CA ASP A 201 -7.42 -2.75 -21.61
C ASP A 201 -8.33 -3.81 -22.25
#